data_AF-A0A9D7K6A8-F1
#
_entry.id   AF-A0A9D7K6A8-F1
#
_cell.length_a   1.000
_cell.length_b   1.000
_cell.length_c   1.000
_cell.angle_alpha   90.00
_cell.angle_beta   90.00
_cell.angle_gamma   90.00
#
_symmetry.space_group_name_H-M   'P 1'
#
loop_
_entity.id
_entity.type
_entity.pdbx_description
1 polymer ?
#
loop_
_entity_poly.entity_id
_entity_poly.type
_entity_poly.pdbx_seq_one_letter_code
_entity_poly.pdbx_strand_id
1 'polypeptide(L)'
;MSISEETSRYVFRIIAIKEIMRNPSDFGYYIEDEHHYKVMPIFRYVSVDKPITSLADFAHENGLTYRLLKYYNPWLISDKVSPVPGSEIKVRIPENISKY
;
A
#
# COMPACT_ATOMS: atom_id res chain seq x y z
N MET A 1 -1.59 -36.52 -19.55
CA MET A 1 -2.25 -35.49 -18.72
C MET A 1 -2.73 -34.39 -19.64
N SER A 2 -4.04 -34.26 -19.84
CA SER A 2 -4.63 -33.20 -20.66
C SER A 2 -4.96 -32.02 -19.75
N ILE A 3 -4.28 -30.89 -19.97
CA ILE A 3 -4.66 -29.62 -19.33
C ILE A 3 -5.98 -29.17 -19.98
N SER A 4 -6.95 -28.75 -19.18
CA SER A 4 -8.22 -28.28 -19.71
C SER A 4 -7.99 -27.09 -20.67
N GLU A 5 -8.77 -27.04 -21.76
CA GLU A 5 -8.62 -26.04 -22.82
C GLU A 5 -8.70 -24.59 -22.30
N GLU A 6 -9.47 -24.39 -21.23
CA GLU A 6 -9.55 -23.10 -20.55
C GLU A 6 -8.24 -22.73 -19.85
N THR A 7 -7.57 -23.70 -19.20
CA THR A 7 -6.30 -23.49 -18.50
C THR A 7 -5.14 -23.25 -19.48
N SER A 8 -5.13 -23.92 -20.63
CA SER A 8 -4.07 -23.73 -21.63
C SER A 8 -4.10 -22.33 -22.26
N ARG A 9 -5.29 -21.72 -22.42
CA ARG A 9 -5.43 -20.34 -22.92
C ARG A 9 -4.82 -19.29 -21.99
N TYR A 10 -4.83 -19.50 -20.67
CA TYR A 10 -4.25 -18.52 -19.73
C TYR A 10 -2.73 -18.38 -19.91
N VAL A 11 -2.02 -19.44 -20.31
CA VAL A 11 -0.58 -19.39 -20.55
C VAL A 11 -0.24 -18.34 -21.61
N PHE A 12 -0.93 -18.38 -22.76
CA PHE A 12 -0.71 -17.40 -23.83
C PHE A 12 -1.15 -15.99 -23.44
N ARG A 13 -2.27 -15.84 -22.72
CA ARG A 13 -2.72 -14.53 -22.22
C ARG A 13 -1.72 -13.91 -21.25
N ILE A 14 -1.17 -14.69 -20.32
CA ILE A 14 -0.16 -14.23 -19.36
C ILE A 14 1.11 -13.78 -20.09
N ILE A 15 1.57 -14.57 -21.08
CA ILE A 15 2.74 -14.20 -21.90
C ILE A 15 2.49 -12.89 -22.65
N ALA A 16 1.32 -12.75 -23.28
CA ALA A 16 0.96 -11.53 -24.00
C ALA A 16 0.93 -10.31 -23.06
N ILE A 17 0.26 -10.42 -21.90
CA ILE A 17 0.23 -9.34 -20.90
C ILE A 17 1.64 -8.98 -20.45
N LYS A 18 2.48 -9.98 -20.16
CA LYS A 18 3.87 -9.75 -19.74
C LYS A 18 4.68 -9.00 -20.79
N GLU A 19 4.50 -9.34 -22.07
CA GLU A 19 5.21 -8.69 -23.17
C GLU A 19 4.74 -7.25 -23.36
N ILE A 20 3.44 -7.01 -23.32
CA ILE A 20 2.84 -5.66 -23.39
C ILE A 20 3.32 -4.80 -22.22
N MET A 21 3.37 -5.35 -21.01
CA MET A 21 3.86 -4.62 -19.83
C MET A 21 5.35 -4.28 -19.92
N ARG A 22 6.15 -5.11 -20.60
CA ARG A 22 7.59 -4.90 -20.74
C ARG A 22 7.92 -3.87 -21.83
N ASN A 23 7.23 -3.94 -22.96
CA ASN A 23 7.48 -3.12 -24.15
C ASN A 23 6.18 -2.46 -24.63
N PRO A 24 5.53 -1.59 -23.83
CA PRO A 24 4.21 -1.05 -24.15
C PRO A 24 4.17 -0.27 -25.47
N SER A 25 5.25 0.42 -25.81
CA SER A 25 5.39 1.22 -27.05
C SER A 25 5.23 0.38 -28.32
N ASP A 26 5.74 -0.85 -28.33
CA ASP A 26 5.72 -1.74 -29.50
C ASP A 26 4.30 -2.20 -29.85
N PHE A 27 3.38 -2.08 -28.88
CA PHE A 27 1.96 -2.41 -29.01
C PHE A 27 1.07 -1.16 -29.02
N GLY A 28 1.65 0.04 -29.16
CA GLY A 28 0.91 1.30 -29.27
C GLY A 28 0.45 1.90 -27.94
N TYR A 29 0.95 1.43 -26.79
CA TYR A 29 0.70 2.05 -25.49
C TYR A 29 1.80 3.07 -25.17
N TYR A 30 1.41 4.34 -25.10
CA TYR A 30 2.29 5.43 -24.68
C TYR A 30 1.87 5.89 -23.28
N ILE A 31 2.68 5.55 -22.28
CA ILE A 31 2.40 5.87 -20.87
C ILE A 31 3.15 7.15 -20.53
N GLU A 32 2.40 8.23 -20.30
CA GLU A 32 2.93 9.48 -19.79
C GLU A 32 3.21 9.38 -18.29
N ASP A 33 4.10 10.22 -17.77
CA ASP A 33 4.46 10.22 -16.36
C ASP A 33 3.26 10.47 -15.43
N GLU A 34 2.24 11.17 -15.91
CA GLU A 34 0.99 11.44 -15.20
C GLU A 34 0.09 10.20 -15.08
N HIS A 35 0.23 9.23 -15.99
CA HIS A 35 -0.47 7.95 -15.93
C HIS A 35 0.18 6.97 -14.93
N HIS A 36 1.42 7.24 -14.51
CA HIS A 36 2.06 6.44 -13.48
C HIS A 36 1.38 6.64 -12.13
N TYR A 37 1.48 5.61 -11.28
CA TYR A 37 1.12 5.78 -9.87
C TYR A 37 1.98 6.89 -9.26
N LYS A 38 1.32 7.81 -8.55
CA LYS A 38 2.03 8.85 -7.78
C LYS A 38 3.04 8.20 -6.85
N VAL A 39 4.21 8.81 -6.73
CA VAL A 39 5.26 8.39 -5.81
C VAL A 39 4.67 8.31 -4.40
N MET A 40 4.91 7.19 -3.72
CA MET A 40 4.46 7.04 -2.35
C MET A 40 5.09 8.11 -1.45
N PRO A 41 4.35 8.63 -0.46
CA PRO A 41 4.91 9.60 0.47
C PRO A 41 6.08 9.00 1.25
N ILE A 42 7.02 9.85 1.65
CA ILE A 42 8.09 9.48 2.57
C ILE A 42 7.45 9.17 3.93
N PHE A 43 7.83 8.04 4.53
CA PHE A 43 7.28 7.60 5.81
C PHE A 43 8.29 7.78 6.93
N ARG A 44 7.84 8.39 8.02
CA ARG A 44 8.45 8.28 9.34
C ARG A 44 7.87 7.07 10.08
N TYR A 45 8.70 6.41 10.87
CA TYR A 45 8.27 5.33 11.74
C TYR A 45 8.26 5.82 13.18
N VAL A 46 7.11 5.68 13.84
CA VAL A 46 6.97 5.96 15.27
C VAL A 46 6.97 4.63 16.02
N SER A 47 8.01 4.42 16.84
CA SER A 47 8.03 3.31 17.80
C SER A 47 7.04 3.61 18.92
N VAL A 48 6.15 2.66 19.18
CA VAL A 48 5.16 2.74 20.25
C VAL A 48 5.34 1.53 21.15
N ASP A 49 5.69 1.80 22.40
CA ASP A 49 5.88 0.85 23.50
C ASP A 49 4.67 0.84 24.47
N LYS A 50 3.80 1.85 24.37
CA LYS A 50 2.62 2.03 25.22
C LYS A 50 1.31 1.78 24.48
N PRO A 51 0.24 1.35 25.16
CA PRO A 51 -1.08 1.22 24.56
C PRO A 51 -1.62 2.55 24.01
N ILE A 52 -2.03 2.54 22.74
CA ILE A 52 -2.80 3.62 22.11
C ILE A 52 -4.28 3.35 22.36
N THR A 53 -4.89 4.20 23.19
CA THR A 53 -6.31 4.06 23.60
C THR A 53 -7.29 4.56 22.55
N SER A 54 -6.84 5.41 21.63
CA SER A 54 -7.62 5.97 20.54
C SER A 54 -6.70 6.26 19.36
N LEU A 55 -6.83 5.48 18.29
CA LEU A 55 -6.10 5.71 17.05
C LEU A 55 -6.53 7.01 16.35
N ALA A 56 -7.74 7.51 16.64
CA ALA A 56 -8.21 8.79 16.11
C ALA A 56 -7.42 9.96 16.72
N ASP A 57 -7.23 9.96 18.03
CA ASP A 57 -6.45 10.98 18.73
C ASP A 57 -4.98 10.88 18.34
N PHE A 58 -4.43 9.66 18.30
CA PHE A 58 -3.07 9.42 17.81
C PHE A 58 -2.86 9.92 16.37
N ALA A 59 -3.84 9.72 15.47
CA ALA A 59 -3.77 10.25 14.13
C ALA A 59 -3.73 11.79 14.15
N HIS A 60 -4.62 12.42 14.92
CA HIS A 60 -4.73 13.86 15.01
C HIS A 60 -3.46 14.52 15.56
N GLU A 61 -2.88 13.96 16.62
CA GLU A 61 -1.59 14.40 17.19
C GLU A 61 -0.45 14.34 16.18
N ASN A 62 -0.50 13.40 15.24
CA ASN A 62 0.49 13.25 14.17
C ASN A 62 0.08 13.96 12.86
N GLY A 63 -0.95 14.82 12.89
CA GLY A 63 -1.41 15.59 11.72
C GLY A 63 -2.08 14.74 10.63
N LEU A 64 -2.55 13.55 10.97
CA LEU A 64 -3.24 12.63 10.06
C LEU A 64 -4.74 12.57 10.35
N THR A 65 -5.50 12.31 9.31
CA THR A 65 -6.87 11.80 9.49
C THR A 65 -6.80 10.32 9.86
N TYR A 66 -7.72 9.86 10.72
CA TYR A 66 -7.87 8.45 11.10
C TYR A 66 -7.91 7.49 9.89
N ARG A 67 -8.60 7.87 8.81
CA ARG A 67 -8.65 7.11 7.56
C ARG A 67 -7.28 6.96 6.91
N LEU A 68 -6.47 8.02 6.90
CA LEU A 68 -5.11 8.00 6.33
C LEU A 68 -4.19 7.09 7.15
N LEU A 69 -4.30 7.17 8.48
CA LEU A 69 -3.52 6.31 9.38
C LEU A 69 -3.78 4.82 9.10
N LYS A 70 -5.06 4.42 8.98
CA LYS A 70 -5.43 3.03 8.64
C LYS A 70 -5.05 2.63 7.22
N TYR A 71 -5.13 3.55 6.27
CA TYR A 71 -4.72 3.27 4.88
C TYR A 71 -3.24 2.87 4.79
N TYR A 72 -2.35 3.55 5.52
CA TYR A 72 -0.92 3.24 5.54
C TYR A 72 -0.52 2.13 6.52
N ASN A 73 -1.42 1.74 7.42
CA ASN A 73 -1.20 0.71 8.42
C ASN A 73 -2.38 -0.26 8.45
N PRO A 74 -2.56 -1.11 7.41
CA PRO A 74 -3.72 -2.01 7.28
C PRO A 74 -3.80 -3.08 8.38
N TRP A 75 -2.72 -3.29 9.13
CA TRP A 75 -2.68 -4.15 10.30
C TRP A 75 -3.37 -3.55 11.55
N LEU A 76 -3.68 -2.24 11.54
CA LEU A 76 -4.46 -1.56 12.58
C LEU A 76 -5.96 -1.79 12.38
N ILE A 77 -6.46 -2.96 12.76
CA ILE A 77 -7.86 -3.34 12.55
C ILE A 77 -8.79 -2.65 13.56
N SER A 78 -8.45 -2.69 14.85
CA SER A 78 -9.20 -2.07 15.94
C SER A 78 -9.06 -0.53 15.93
N ASP A 79 -9.86 0.13 16.75
CA ASP A 79 -9.77 1.54 17.15
C ASP A 79 -8.64 1.81 18.16
N LYS A 80 -8.07 0.75 18.76
CA LYS A 80 -7.01 0.80 19.77
C LYS A 80 -5.92 -0.20 19.42
N VAL A 81 -4.71 0.04 19.93
CA VAL A 81 -3.62 -0.92 19.82
C VAL A 81 -2.79 -0.95 21.08
N SER A 82 -2.57 -2.16 21.58
CA SER A 82 -1.66 -2.43 22.68
C SER A 82 -0.48 -3.25 22.17
N PRO A 83 0.76 -2.76 22.24
CA PRO A 83 1.93 -3.57 21.97
C PRO A 83 2.01 -4.72 23.00
N VAL A 84 2.62 -5.84 22.59
CA VAL A 84 2.89 -6.94 23.53
C VAL A 84 3.94 -6.45 24.53
N PRO A 85 3.81 -6.74 25.84
CA PRO A 85 4.81 -6.36 26.83
C PRO A 85 6.22 -6.80 26.41
N GLY A 86 7.18 -5.86 26.37
CA GLY A 86 8.54 -6.12 25.90
C GLY A 86 8.74 -6.08 24.38
N SER A 87 7.72 -5.67 23.62
CA SER A 87 7.81 -5.44 22.18
C SER A 87 7.44 -4.00 21.83
N GLU A 88 7.99 -3.50 20.72
CA GLU A 88 7.62 -2.21 20.14
C GLU A 88 6.94 -2.43 18.79
N ILE A 89 5.88 -1.68 18.54
CA ILE A 89 5.25 -1.61 17.23
C ILE A 89 5.71 -0.35 16.50
N LYS A 90 5.91 -0.45 15.18
CA LYS A 90 6.31 0.67 14.34
C LYS A 90 5.13 1.14 13.49
N VAL A 91 4.60 2.31 13.82
CA VAL A 91 3.50 2.92 13.08
C VAL A 91 4.05 3.81 11.96
N ARG A 92 3.55 3.61 10.74
CA ARG A 92 3.96 4.38 9.56
C ARG A 92 3.17 5.68 9.48
N ILE A 93 3.87 6.80 9.37
CA ILE A 93 3.28 8.14 9.29
C ILE A 93 3.88 8.84 8.07
N PRO A 94 3.08 9.25 7.07
CA PRO A 94 3.60 10.00 5.93
C PRO A 94 4.04 11.40 6.36
N GLU A 95 5.24 11.81 5.97
CA GLU A 95 5.82 13.13 6.28
C GLU A 95 5.35 14.21 5.31
N ASN A 96 5.20 13.84 4.04
CA ASN A 96 4.74 14.74 3.00
C ASN A 96 3.31 14.36 2.63
N ILE A 97 2.37 14.70 3.53
CA ILE A 97 0.96 14.76 3.15
C ILE A 97 0.88 15.94 2.20
N SER A 98 1.15 15.71 0.91
CA SER A 98 0.85 16.68 -0.12
C SER A 98 -0.60 17.08 0.12
N LYS A 99 -0.80 18.28 0.67
CA LYS A 99 -2.11 18.89 0.70
C LYS A 99 -2.58 18.81 -0.75
N TYR A 100 -3.66 18.07 -0.97
CA TYR A 100 -4.38 18.15 -2.22
C TYR A 100 -4.66 19.61 -2.53
#